data_AF-A0A239PXR1-F1
#
_entry.id   AF-A0A239PXR1-F1
#
_cell.length_a   1.000
_cell.length_b   1.000
_cell.length_c   1.000
_cell.angle_alpha   90.00
_cell.angle_beta   90.00
_cell.angle_gamma   90.00
#
_symmetry.space_group_name_H-M   'P 1'
#
loop_
_entity.id
_entity.type
_entity.pdbx_description
1 polymer ?
#
loop_
_entity_poly.entity_id
_entity_poly.type
_entity_poly.pdbx_seq_one_letter_code
_entity_poly.pdbx_strand_id
1 'polypeptide(L)'
;MKEVDVIFNFDDPWRWTANTNKEAMFMYRTSGGLRPLQTTLAHELGHGLRLNHVNYEYNVMGTDFEHIHVNGSNARAYGGEDVADGMVFLYGARSGAWEDVGVVHWRYSGASGEYSDHRKTRIFNSSMGNLPTVTINGETGYRVNRGQTVRAEFTYENNGKSYQSNVKVGYYVSTNDLITTYDRRIGGSTFTLGRNDVYTTTKTLVIPNDLSANTNYWLGVIVDEDNSISEAVGWNNAAYIPIRVQ
;
A
#
# COMPACT_ATOMS: atom_id res chain seq x y z
N MET A 1 -28.79 -19.70 -1.68
CA MET A 1 -27.58 -19.17 -1.01
C MET A 1 -27.55 -19.78 0.38
N LYS A 2 -26.40 -20.29 0.83
CA LYS A 2 -26.23 -20.58 2.26
C LYS A 2 -25.99 -19.24 2.96
N GLU A 3 -26.60 -19.07 4.11
CA GLU A 3 -26.35 -17.94 5.00
C GLU A 3 -24.88 -17.91 5.42
N VAL A 4 -24.30 -16.71 5.52
CA VAL A 4 -22.95 -16.46 6.03
C VAL A 4 -23.10 -15.39 7.11
N ASP A 5 -22.92 -15.79 8.36
CA ASP A 5 -22.96 -14.88 9.50
C ASP A 5 -21.54 -14.41 9.84
N VAL A 6 -21.35 -13.10 9.93
CA VAL A 6 -20.10 -12.48 10.37
C VAL A 6 -20.30 -11.93 11.78
N ILE A 7 -19.56 -12.46 12.76
CA ILE A 7 -19.66 -12.06 14.16
C ILE A 7 -18.30 -11.55 14.63
N PHE A 8 -18.27 -10.30 15.10
CA PHE A 8 -17.09 -9.73 15.76
C PHE A 8 -17.22 -9.85 17.26
N ASN A 9 -16.36 -10.68 17.87
CA ASN A 9 -16.25 -10.73 19.32
C ASN A 9 -15.34 -9.61 19.84
N PHE A 10 -15.93 -8.63 20.53
CA PHE A 10 -15.19 -7.51 21.10
C PHE A 10 -14.42 -7.87 22.37
N ASP A 11 -14.80 -8.97 23.04
CA ASP A 11 -14.14 -9.47 24.25
C ASP A 11 -12.96 -10.40 23.94
N ASP A 12 -12.67 -10.62 22.66
CA ASP A 12 -11.49 -11.35 22.21
C ASP A 12 -10.20 -10.61 22.63
N PRO A 13 -9.12 -11.30 23.06
CA PRO A 13 -7.84 -10.67 23.41
C PRO A 13 -7.29 -9.72 22.33
N TRP A 14 -7.68 -9.90 21.07
CA TRP A 14 -7.33 -9.00 19.97
C TRP A 14 -8.25 -7.77 19.96
N ARG A 15 -7.89 -6.74 20.72
CA ARG A 15 -8.63 -5.48 20.74
C ARG A 15 -8.69 -4.85 19.33
N TRP A 16 -9.90 -4.61 18.83
CA TRP A 16 -10.20 -4.02 17.52
C TRP A 16 -10.39 -2.50 17.59
N THR A 17 -10.18 -1.80 16.48
CA THR A 17 -10.56 -0.39 16.34
C THR A 17 -11.34 -0.11 15.06
N ALA A 18 -12.41 0.67 15.19
CA ALA A 18 -13.12 1.26 14.06
C ALA A 18 -12.56 2.65 13.67
N ASN A 19 -11.55 3.15 14.38
CA ASN A 19 -10.92 4.43 14.07
C ASN A 19 -10.12 4.31 12.76
N THR A 20 -10.17 5.32 11.89
CA THR A 20 -9.37 5.36 10.66
C THR A 20 -8.08 6.16 10.82
N ASN A 21 -7.78 6.69 11.99
CA ASN A 21 -6.49 7.33 12.25
C ASN A 21 -5.37 6.29 12.15
N LYS A 22 -4.35 6.58 11.34
CA LYS A 22 -3.15 5.76 11.17
C LYS A 22 -2.53 5.35 12.52
N GLU A 23 -2.45 6.26 13.47
CA GLU A 23 -1.85 6.01 14.79
C GLU A 23 -2.67 5.07 15.70
N ALA A 24 -3.93 4.78 15.35
CA ALA A 24 -4.73 3.77 16.05
C ALA A 24 -4.32 2.33 15.66
N MET A 25 -3.67 2.18 14.51
CA MET A 25 -3.31 0.91 13.90
C MET A 25 -2.00 0.37 14.46
N PHE A 26 -1.99 -0.86 14.97
CA PHE A 26 -0.78 -1.45 15.58
C PHE A 26 0.41 -1.56 14.61
N MET A 27 0.14 -1.72 13.31
CA MET A 27 1.14 -1.81 12.24
C MET A 27 1.85 -0.49 11.90
N TYR A 28 1.34 0.65 12.38
CA TYR A 28 1.87 1.99 12.13
C TYR A 28 2.37 2.65 13.43
N ARG A 29 2.70 1.84 14.45
CA ARG A 29 3.24 2.32 15.73
C ARG A 29 4.19 1.33 16.38
N THR A 30 5.07 1.85 17.24
CA THR A 30 6.10 1.06 17.93
C THR A 30 5.54 0.14 19.02
N SER A 31 4.47 0.54 19.69
CA SER A 31 3.86 -0.25 20.77
C SER A 31 2.40 0.12 20.97
N GLY A 32 1.57 -0.87 21.29
CA GLY A 32 0.12 -0.73 21.36
C GLY A 32 -0.51 -0.62 19.98
N GLY A 33 -1.72 -0.05 19.92
CA GLY A 33 -2.54 -0.08 18.72
C GLY A 33 -3.44 -1.29 18.67
N LEU A 34 -4.41 -1.21 17.78
CA LEU A 34 -5.51 -2.15 17.67
C LEU A 34 -5.54 -2.68 16.23
N ARG A 35 -6.14 -3.85 16.04
CA ARG A 35 -6.38 -4.37 14.69
C ARG A 35 -7.49 -3.54 14.01
N PRO A 36 -7.36 -3.20 12.71
CA PRO A 36 -8.41 -2.47 12.01
C PRO A 36 -9.63 -3.37 11.85
N LEU A 37 -10.76 -2.98 12.44
CA LEU A 37 -12.02 -3.71 12.26
C LEU A 37 -12.43 -3.76 10.78
N GLN A 38 -12.13 -2.69 10.04
CA GLN A 38 -12.58 -2.53 8.66
C GLN A 38 -11.89 -3.51 7.68
N THR A 39 -10.62 -3.86 7.90
CA THR A 39 -9.93 -4.81 7.02
C THR A 39 -10.43 -6.23 7.25
N THR A 40 -10.64 -6.60 8.51
CA THR A 40 -11.19 -7.91 8.87
C THR A 40 -12.63 -8.04 8.39
N LEU A 41 -13.44 -6.99 8.52
CA LEU A 41 -14.77 -6.97 7.92
C LEU A 41 -14.72 -7.14 6.40
N ALA A 42 -13.79 -6.49 5.71
CA ALA A 42 -13.63 -6.69 4.27
C ALA A 42 -13.26 -8.14 3.92
N HIS A 43 -12.36 -8.77 4.68
CA HIS A 43 -12.00 -10.18 4.53
C HIS A 43 -13.21 -11.11 4.69
N GLU A 44 -13.95 -10.98 5.79
CA GLU A 44 -15.10 -11.85 6.07
C GLU A 44 -16.25 -11.65 5.07
N LEU A 45 -16.50 -10.40 4.65
CA LEU A 45 -17.45 -10.12 3.58
C LEU A 45 -16.99 -10.72 2.23
N GLY A 46 -15.69 -10.82 2.00
CA GLY A 46 -15.11 -11.52 0.86
C GLY A 46 -15.56 -12.98 0.79
N HIS A 47 -15.59 -13.69 1.92
CA HIS A 47 -16.15 -15.04 1.98
C HIS A 47 -17.65 -15.09 1.64
N GLY A 48 -18.42 -14.09 2.08
CA GLY A 48 -19.81 -13.92 1.67
C GLY A 48 -19.97 -13.74 0.15
N LEU A 49 -18.98 -13.12 -0.49
CA LEU A 49 -18.87 -12.97 -1.95
C LEU A 49 -18.26 -14.19 -2.64
N ARG A 50 -17.96 -15.28 -1.92
CA ARG A 50 -17.33 -16.52 -2.39
C ARG A 50 -15.87 -16.37 -2.82
N LEU A 51 -15.18 -15.37 -2.30
CA LEU A 51 -13.73 -15.28 -2.44
C LEU A 51 -13.07 -16.28 -1.47
N ASN A 52 -12.10 -17.01 -2.00
CA ASN A 52 -11.26 -17.91 -1.21
C ASN A 52 -9.98 -17.17 -0.80
N HIS A 53 -9.21 -17.77 0.11
CA HIS A 53 -7.89 -17.25 0.41
C HIS A 53 -6.94 -17.42 -0.78
N VAL A 54 -6.02 -16.46 -0.91
CA VAL A 54 -4.94 -16.45 -1.88
C VAL A 54 -3.63 -16.24 -1.13
N ASN A 55 -2.67 -17.15 -1.30
CA ASN A 55 -1.44 -17.17 -0.49
C ASN A 55 -0.15 -16.82 -1.23
N TYR A 56 -0.24 -16.33 -2.47
CA TYR A 56 0.94 -16.06 -3.30
C TYR A 56 1.11 -14.59 -3.72
N GLU A 57 0.17 -13.72 -3.33
CA GLU A 57 0.21 -12.28 -3.65
C GLU A 57 -0.29 -11.42 -2.48
N TYR A 58 -0.18 -10.09 -2.62
CA TYR A 58 -0.72 -9.16 -1.64
C TYR A 58 -2.23 -9.02 -1.82
N ASN A 59 -3.02 -9.41 -0.83
CA ASN A 59 -4.49 -9.37 -0.93
C ASN A 59 -5.17 -9.33 0.44
N VAL A 60 -6.43 -8.88 0.48
CA VAL A 60 -7.20 -8.83 1.74
C VAL A 60 -7.60 -10.21 2.25
N MET A 61 -7.68 -11.21 1.38
CA MET A 61 -8.03 -12.60 1.72
C MET A 61 -6.85 -13.38 2.34
N GLY A 62 -5.69 -12.74 2.52
CA GLY A 62 -4.59 -13.22 3.32
C GLY A 62 -4.64 -12.64 4.73
N THR A 63 -3.49 -12.15 5.19
CA THR A 63 -3.38 -11.42 6.46
C THR A 63 -4.02 -10.03 6.33
N ASP A 64 -5.31 -9.97 6.64
CA ASP A 64 -6.20 -8.83 6.39
C ASP A 64 -5.72 -7.51 7.00
N PHE A 65 -5.21 -7.55 8.23
CA PHE A 65 -4.81 -6.34 8.96
C PHE A 65 -3.52 -5.72 8.44
N GLU A 66 -2.88 -6.34 7.46
CA GLU A 66 -1.77 -5.81 6.67
C GLU A 66 -2.23 -5.36 5.27
N HIS A 67 -3.50 -5.59 4.92
CA HIS A 67 -4.14 -5.09 3.71
C HIS A 67 -4.85 -3.76 3.96
N ILE A 68 -4.08 -2.68 4.06
CA ILE A 68 -4.60 -1.34 4.39
C ILE A 68 -3.80 -0.23 3.70
N HIS A 69 -4.51 0.70 3.08
CA HIS A 69 -3.91 1.85 2.43
C HIS A 69 -3.76 3.03 3.40
N VAL A 70 -2.64 3.76 3.29
CA VAL A 70 -2.36 4.99 4.04
C VAL A 70 -1.65 6.00 3.15
N ASN A 71 -2.15 7.24 3.17
CA ASN A 71 -1.41 8.44 2.77
C ASN A 71 -1.77 9.56 3.77
N GLY A 72 -0.80 10.10 4.47
CA GLY A 72 -1.01 10.99 5.62
C GLY A 72 -1.51 10.25 6.88
N SER A 73 -2.43 10.88 7.59
CA SER A 73 -2.94 10.40 8.89
C SER A 73 -4.10 9.41 8.81
N ASN A 74 -4.58 9.09 7.62
CA ASN A 74 -5.79 8.29 7.42
C ASN A 74 -5.46 6.90 6.86
N ALA A 75 -5.90 5.86 7.57
CA ALA A 75 -5.81 4.47 7.19
C ALA A 75 -7.18 3.98 6.73
N ARG A 76 -7.24 3.40 5.53
CA ARG A 76 -8.49 3.02 4.87
C ARG A 76 -8.40 1.58 4.40
N ALA A 77 -9.39 0.78 4.80
CA ALA A 77 -9.61 -0.53 4.21
C ALA A 77 -10.19 -0.39 2.79
N TYR A 78 -9.86 -1.36 1.95
CA TYR A 78 -10.29 -1.46 0.55
C TYR A 78 -10.16 -2.92 0.12
N GLY A 79 -10.71 -3.28 -1.04
CA GLY A 79 -10.70 -4.67 -1.53
C GLY A 79 -9.34 -5.12 -2.05
N GLY A 80 -8.61 -4.22 -2.73
CA GLY A 80 -7.37 -4.59 -3.41
C GLY A 80 -7.62 -5.28 -4.75
N GLU A 81 -6.50 -5.58 -5.39
CA GLU A 81 -6.42 -6.08 -6.76
C GLU A 81 -7.12 -7.46 -6.88
N ASP A 82 -6.74 -8.40 -6.02
CA ASP A 82 -7.25 -9.78 -6.01
C ASP A 82 -8.77 -9.84 -5.81
N VAL A 83 -9.32 -9.02 -4.89
CA VAL A 83 -10.78 -8.91 -4.71
C VAL A 83 -11.43 -8.34 -5.96
N ALA A 84 -10.85 -7.31 -6.56
CA ALA A 84 -11.39 -6.73 -7.78
C ALA A 84 -11.40 -7.76 -8.91
N ASP A 85 -10.34 -8.57 -9.05
CA ASP A 85 -10.30 -9.63 -10.04
C ASP A 85 -11.28 -10.77 -9.77
N GLY A 86 -11.27 -11.33 -8.55
CA GLY A 86 -12.19 -12.39 -8.14
C GLY A 86 -13.66 -12.00 -8.28
N MET A 87 -14.01 -10.75 -7.99
CA MET A 87 -15.37 -10.24 -8.19
C MET A 87 -15.76 -10.19 -9.67
N VAL A 88 -14.85 -9.80 -10.55
CA VAL A 88 -15.09 -9.81 -11.99
C VAL A 88 -15.18 -11.23 -12.53
N PHE A 89 -14.38 -12.16 -12.02
CA PHE A 89 -14.46 -13.57 -12.37
C PHE A 89 -15.82 -14.18 -11.99
N LEU A 90 -16.31 -13.89 -10.77
CA LEU A 90 -17.55 -14.48 -10.25
C LEU A 90 -18.82 -13.83 -10.78
N TYR A 91 -18.81 -12.50 -10.95
CA TYR A 91 -20.03 -11.71 -11.19
C TYR A 91 -19.98 -10.87 -12.47
N GLY A 92 -18.85 -10.91 -13.19
CA GLY A 92 -18.63 -10.12 -14.40
C GLY A 92 -18.12 -8.71 -14.09
N ALA A 93 -17.57 -8.08 -15.12
CA ALA A 93 -17.07 -6.72 -15.02
C ALA A 93 -18.19 -5.71 -14.73
N ARG A 94 -17.88 -4.71 -13.90
CA ARG A 94 -18.82 -3.62 -13.59
C ARG A 94 -19.29 -2.91 -14.86
N SER A 95 -20.55 -2.49 -14.90
CA SER A 95 -21.07 -1.65 -15.98
C SER A 95 -20.50 -0.23 -15.90
N GLY A 96 -20.34 0.44 -17.05
CA GLY A 96 -19.70 1.76 -17.13
C GLY A 96 -18.16 1.72 -17.10
N ALA A 97 -17.57 2.91 -17.04
CA ALA A 97 -16.15 3.10 -16.78
C ALA A 97 -15.91 3.05 -15.27
N TRP A 98 -15.02 2.15 -14.84
CA TRP A 98 -14.59 2.03 -13.45
C TRP A 98 -13.12 1.65 -13.46
N GLU A 99 -12.27 2.66 -13.62
CA GLU A 99 -10.82 2.49 -13.51
C GLU A 99 -10.35 2.96 -12.14
N ASP A 100 -9.32 2.32 -11.63
CA ASP A 100 -8.75 2.56 -10.29
C ASP A 100 -7.37 1.90 -10.27
N VAL A 101 -6.33 2.71 -10.18
CA VAL A 101 -4.96 2.27 -9.95
C VAL A 101 -4.49 2.73 -8.57
N GLY A 102 -3.82 1.83 -7.86
CA GLY A 102 -3.38 2.07 -6.50
C GLY A 102 -1.88 1.89 -6.33
N VAL A 103 -1.36 2.43 -5.23
CA VAL A 103 -0.03 2.10 -4.72
C VAL A 103 -0.06 2.03 -3.20
N VAL A 104 0.61 1.04 -2.63
CA VAL A 104 0.50 0.76 -1.19
C VAL A 104 1.85 0.57 -0.50
N HIS A 105 1.83 0.72 0.83
CA HIS A 105 2.97 0.48 1.70
C HIS A 105 3.36 -0.98 1.85
N TRP A 106 2.64 -1.92 1.25
CA TRP A 106 2.71 -3.33 1.58
C TRP A 106 3.09 -4.15 0.37
N ARG A 107 3.68 -5.31 0.62
CA ARG A 107 4.01 -6.31 -0.40
C ARG A 107 3.74 -7.70 0.14
N TYR A 108 3.58 -8.63 -0.77
CA TYR A 108 3.69 -10.05 -0.47
C TYR A 108 5.04 -10.39 0.18
N SER A 109 5.03 -11.26 1.18
CA SER A 109 6.23 -11.65 1.93
C SER A 109 6.35 -13.12 2.26
N GLY A 110 5.33 -13.92 1.99
CA GLY A 110 5.29 -15.36 2.25
C GLY A 110 3.87 -15.85 2.42
N ALA A 111 3.72 -17.10 2.84
CA ALA A 111 2.43 -17.73 3.10
C ALA A 111 2.43 -18.39 4.48
N SER A 112 1.29 -18.32 5.15
CA SER A 112 0.98 -19.06 6.37
C SER A 112 -0.26 -19.93 6.12
N GLY A 113 -0.03 -21.16 5.69
CA GLY A 113 -1.11 -22.05 5.23
C GLY A 113 -1.79 -21.50 3.97
N GLU A 114 -3.09 -21.22 4.06
CA GLU A 114 -3.91 -20.69 2.98
C GLU A 114 -3.85 -19.16 2.87
N TYR A 115 -3.21 -18.47 3.82
CA TYR A 115 -3.14 -17.01 3.86
C TYR A 115 -1.81 -16.50 3.32
N SER A 116 -1.84 -15.37 2.59
CA SER A 116 -0.64 -14.59 2.30
C SER A 116 -0.22 -13.75 3.51
N ASP A 117 1.08 -13.67 3.74
CA ASP A 117 1.71 -12.80 4.73
C ASP A 117 2.26 -11.56 4.04
N HIS A 118 2.10 -10.38 4.65
CA HIS A 118 2.50 -9.13 4.04
C HIS A 118 3.55 -8.40 4.88
N ARG A 119 4.37 -7.57 4.22
CA ARG A 119 5.33 -6.70 4.90
C ARG A 119 5.39 -5.36 4.25
N LYS A 120 5.88 -4.37 5.01
CA LYS A 120 6.15 -3.05 4.46
C LYS A 120 7.14 -3.12 3.30
N THR A 121 6.91 -2.28 2.30
CA THR A 121 7.86 -2.00 1.23
C THR A 121 9.13 -1.37 1.81
N ARG A 122 10.23 -1.46 1.05
CA ARG A 122 11.59 -1.25 1.57
C ARG A 122 12.42 -0.33 0.71
N ILE A 123 13.49 0.20 1.29
CA ILE A 123 14.54 0.91 0.55
C ILE A 123 15.84 0.14 0.71
N PHE A 124 16.50 -0.09 -0.41
CA PHE A 124 17.83 -0.70 -0.48
C PHE A 124 18.87 0.33 -0.92
N ASN A 125 20.15 0.00 -0.71
CA ASN A 125 21.23 0.68 -1.39
C ASN A 125 21.20 0.37 -2.91
N SER A 126 22.06 1.05 -3.68
CA SER A 126 22.16 0.87 -5.14
C SER A 126 22.38 -0.58 -5.59
N SER A 127 22.98 -1.41 -4.74
CA SER A 127 23.29 -2.83 -5.00
C SER A 127 22.28 -3.80 -4.39
N MET A 128 21.06 -3.37 -4.04
CA MET A 128 20.02 -4.19 -3.37
C MET A 128 20.39 -4.67 -1.95
N GLY A 129 21.42 -4.10 -1.33
CA GLY A 129 21.74 -4.36 0.07
C GLY A 129 20.84 -3.61 1.04
N ASN A 130 20.60 -4.18 2.22
CA ASN A 130 19.80 -3.56 3.26
C ASN A 130 20.42 -2.23 3.74
N LEU A 131 19.58 -1.24 3.99
CA LEU A 131 19.96 0.01 4.65
C LEU A 131 19.68 -0.05 6.16
N PRO A 132 20.44 0.70 6.99
CA PRO A 132 20.13 0.84 8.41
C PRO A 132 18.75 1.45 8.60
N THR A 133 17.95 0.86 9.49
CA THR A 133 16.60 1.34 9.79
C THR A 133 16.58 2.30 10.97
N VAL A 134 15.49 3.07 11.07
CA VAL A 134 15.18 3.95 12.20
C VAL A 134 13.66 4.05 12.32
N THR A 135 13.13 4.09 13.53
CA THR A 135 11.69 4.33 13.71
C THR A 135 11.37 5.81 13.54
N ILE A 136 10.44 6.13 12.64
CA ILE A 136 9.93 7.49 12.37
C ILE A 136 8.42 7.45 12.53
N ASN A 137 7.88 8.19 13.49
CA ASN A 137 6.44 8.24 13.78
C ASN A 137 5.79 6.85 13.91
N GLY A 138 6.51 5.90 14.52
CA GLY A 138 6.00 4.54 14.70
C GLY A 138 6.20 3.60 13.50
N GLU A 139 6.71 4.11 12.38
CA GLU A 139 6.94 3.36 11.15
C GLU A 139 8.42 3.02 10.97
N THR A 140 8.71 1.97 10.20
CA THR A 140 10.09 1.65 9.80
C THR A 140 10.54 2.62 8.72
N GLY A 141 11.48 3.50 9.06
CA GLY A 141 12.18 4.35 8.12
C GLY A 141 13.61 3.89 7.86
N TYR A 142 14.25 4.49 6.86
CA TYR A 142 15.62 4.13 6.43
C TYR A 142 16.57 5.32 6.54
N ARG A 143 17.78 5.08 7.04
CA ARG A 143 18.85 6.09 7.05
C ARG A 143 19.49 6.17 5.68
N VAL A 144 19.50 7.37 5.11
CA VAL A 144 20.06 7.66 3.78
C VAL A 144 20.96 8.89 3.84
N ASN A 145 21.91 9.00 2.92
CA ASN A 145 22.78 10.17 2.79
C ASN A 145 22.29 11.09 1.67
N ARG A 146 22.59 12.38 1.78
CA ARG A 146 22.44 13.36 0.71
C ARG A 146 23.19 12.92 -0.55
N GLY A 147 22.54 12.96 -1.72
CA GLY A 147 23.12 12.49 -2.99
C GLY A 147 23.20 10.96 -3.13
N GLN A 148 22.74 10.18 -2.15
CA GLN A 148 22.80 8.73 -2.22
C GLN A 148 21.86 8.19 -3.30
N THR A 149 22.36 7.23 -4.09
CA THR A 149 21.50 6.41 -4.95
C THR A 149 20.91 5.25 -4.14
N VAL A 150 19.59 5.12 -4.15
CA VAL A 150 18.82 4.09 -3.45
C VAL A 150 17.92 3.33 -4.43
N ARG A 151 17.45 2.14 -4.03
CA ARG A 151 16.41 1.40 -4.75
C ARG A 151 15.17 1.29 -3.86
N ALA A 152 14.12 2.04 -4.18
CA ALA A 152 12.87 2.06 -3.42
C ALA A 152 11.87 1.06 -4.01
N GLU A 153 11.33 0.17 -3.17
CA GLU A 153 10.33 -0.83 -3.50
C GLU A 153 8.92 -0.23 -3.30
N PHE A 154 8.01 -0.48 -4.23
CA PHE A 154 6.60 -0.12 -4.13
C PHE A 154 5.74 -1.22 -4.77
N THR A 155 4.50 -1.34 -4.29
CA THR A 155 3.50 -2.27 -4.81
C THR A 155 2.38 -1.48 -5.42
N TYR A 156 2.11 -1.71 -6.71
CA TYR A 156 1.07 -1.06 -7.48
C TYR A 156 -0.07 -2.05 -7.74
N GLU A 157 -1.29 -1.56 -7.81
CA GLU A 157 -2.51 -2.37 -7.95
C GLU A 157 -3.40 -1.82 -9.05
N ASN A 158 -4.12 -2.68 -9.76
CA ASN A 158 -5.22 -2.28 -10.64
C ASN A 158 -6.53 -2.81 -10.08
N ASN A 159 -7.22 -1.99 -9.29
CA ASN A 159 -8.53 -2.31 -8.76
C ASN A 159 -9.65 -2.01 -9.78
N GLY A 160 -9.27 -1.51 -10.95
CA GLY A 160 -10.13 -1.14 -12.04
C GLY A 160 -10.63 -2.32 -12.87
N LYS A 161 -11.49 -1.97 -13.82
CA LYS A 161 -12.13 -2.90 -14.74
C LYS A 161 -11.21 -3.32 -15.88
N SER A 162 -10.32 -2.44 -16.31
CA SER A 162 -9.59 -2.60 -17.56
C SER A 162 -8.09 -2.60 -17.33
N TYR A 163 -7.37 -3.25 -18.24
CA TYR A 163 -5.92 -3.11 -18.35
C TYR A 163 -5.54 -1.65 -18.58
N GLN A 164 -4.56 -1.14 -17.84
CA GLN A 164 -4.08 0.23 -17.97
C GLN A 164 -2.71 0.27 -18.67
N SER A 165 -2.67 0.93 -19.81
CA SER A 165 -1.43 1.16 -20.57
C SER A 165 -0.89 2.55 -20.30
N ASN A 166 0.44 2.71 -20.30
CA ASN A 166 1.11 4.02 -20.11
C ASN A 166 0.79 4.69 -18.76
N VAL A 167 0.64 3.91 -17.69
CA VAL A 167 0.47 4.41 -16.32
C VAL A 167 1.72 5.19 -15.94
N LYS A 168 1.58 6.50 -15.69
CA LYS A 168 2.68 7.38 -15.30
C LYS A 168 2.81 7.42 -13.79
N VAL A 169 4.05 7.32 -13.31
CA VAL A 169 4.36 7.31 -11.89
C VAL A 169 5.40 8.36 -11.58
N GLY A 170 5.11 9.20 -10.59
CA GLY A 170 6.02 10.19 -10.04
C GLY A 170 6.62 9.72 -8.73
N TYR A 171 7.89 10.04 -8.49
CA TYR A 171 8.56 9.82 -7.21
C TYR A 171 8.93 11.16 -6.59
N TYR A 172 8.69 11.29 -5.29
CA TYR A 172 8.73 12.56 -4.58
C TYR A 172 9.52 12.45 -3.27
N VAL A 173 10.04 13.58 -2.81
CA VAL A 173 10.49 13.75 -1.42
C VAL A 173 9.58 14.78 -0.77
N SER A 174 8.88 14.36 0.28
CA SER A 174 7.99 15.22 1.08
C SER A 174 8.56 15.52 2.47
N THR A 175 8.14 16.64 3.03
CA THR A 175 8.43 17.08 4.41
C THR A 175 7.40 16.59 5.42
N ASN A 176 6.37 15.87 4.97
CA ASN A 176 5.37 15.24 5.81
C ASN A 176 4.92 13.90 5.19
N ASP A 177 4.00 13.20 5.85
CA ASP A 177 3.53 11.88 5.45
C ASP A 177 2.34 11.92 4.47
N LEU A 178 1.90 13.09 4.00
CA LEU A 178 0.89 13.25 2.97
C LEU A 178 1.56 13.55 1.63
N ILE A 179 1.72 12.52 0.81
CA ILE A 179 2.32 12.65 -0.52
C ILE A 179 1.32 13.27 -1.49
N THR A 180 1.75 14.34 -2.15
CA THR A 180 0.99 15.09 -3.15
C THR A 180 1.90 15.55 -4.29
N THR A 181 1.32 15.96 -5.41
CA THR A 181 2.06 16.51 -6.55
C THR A 181 2.73 17.86 -6.27
N TYR A 182 2.45 18.49 -5.11
CA TYR A 182 3.17 19.68 -4.64
C TYR A 182 4.52 19.37 -3.99
N ASP A 183 4.78 18.10 -3.66
CA ASP A 183 6.06 17.68 -3.12
C ASP A 183 7.17 17.77 -4.17
N ARG A 184 8.43 17.68 -3.73
CA ARG A 184 9.56 17.74 -4.63
C ARG A 184 9.66 16.46 -5.46
N ARG A 185 9.30 16.53 -6.73
CA ARG A 185 9.50 15.43 -7.68
C ARG A 185 11.01 15.18 -7.92
N ILE A 186 11.43 13.93 -7.81
CA ILE A 186 12.83 13.49 -7.96
C ILE A 186 13.02 12.42 -9.04
N GLY A 187 11.94 11.95 -9.66
CA GLY A 187 12.01 10.99 -10.75
C GLY A 187 10.63 10.59 -11.26
N GLY A 188 10.62 9.72 -12.28
CA GLY A 188 9.39 9.11 -12.77
C GLY A 188 9.61 7.79 -13.52
N SER A 189 8.51 7.11 -13.79
CA SER A 189 8.42 5.87 -14.55
C SER A 189 7.16 5.86 -15.39
N THR A 190 7.14 4.99 -16.40
CA THR A 190 5.92 4.62 -17.10
C THR A 190 5.91 3.11 -17.26
N PHE A 191 4.78 2.48 -16.96
CA PHE A 191 4.60 1.05 -17.14
C PHE A 191 3.14 0.74 -17.46
N THR A 192 2.84 -0.54 -17.55
CA THR A 192 1.47 -1.04 -17.76
C THR A 192 1.02 -1.79 -16.52
N LEU A 193 -0.26 -1.70 -16.19
CA LEU A 193 -0.83 -2.37 -15.02
C LEU A 193 -2.01 -3.23 -15.48
N GLY A 194 -1.80 -4.55 -15.41
CA GLY A 194 -2.83 -5.54 -15.69
C GLY A 194 -3.75 -5.77 -14.49
N ARG A 195 -4.76 -6.61 -14.69
CA ARG A 195 -5.56 -7.21 -13.61
C ARG A 195 -5.01 -8.60 -13.29
N ASN A 196 -5.53 -9.24 -12.25
CA ASN A 196 -5.19 -10.55 -11.69
C ASN A 196 -3.84 -10.63 -10.92
N ASP A 197 -3.08 -9.54 -10.78
CA ASP A 197 -1.89 -9.57 -9.91
C ASP A 197 -1.45 -8.16 -9.51
N VAL A 198 -0.85 -8.06 -8.33
CA VAL A 198 -0.17 -6.85 -7.87
C VAL A 198 1.20 -6.70 -8.53
N TYR A 199 1.59 -5.47 -8.85
CA TYR A 199 2.91 -5.19 -9.43
C TYR A 199 3.85 -4.65 -8.37
N THR A 200 4.67 -5.52 -7.76
CA THR A 200 5.74 -5.09 -6.84
C THR A 200 7.05 -4.88 -7.59
N THR A 201 7.64 -3.69 -7.51
CA THR A 201 8.90 -3.40 -8.22
C THR A 201 9.79 -2.41 -7.47
N THR A 202 11.05 -2.32 -7.87
CA THR A 202 12.01 -1.35 -7.32
C THR A 202 12.37 -0.28 -8.34
N LYS A 203 12.49 0.97 -7.87
CA LYS A 203 12.97 2.10 -8.66
C LYS A 203 14.28 2.65 -8.10
N THR A 204 15.26 2.83 -8.98
CA THR A 204 16.49 3.55 -8.66
C THR A 204 16.22 5.06 -8.60
N LEU A 205 16.50 5.66 -7.45
CA LEU A 205 16.27 7.08 -7.16
C LEU A 205 17.52 7.69 -6.53
N VAL A 206 17.72 9.00 -6.71
CA VAL A 206 18.80 9.75 -6.07
C VAL A 206 18.18 10.67 -5.01
N ILE A 207 18.63 10.52 -3.76
CA ILE A 207 18.24 11.41 -2.66
C ILE A 207 18.84 12.80 -2.95
N PRO A 208 18.04 13.88 -2.95
CA PRO A 208 18.58 15.21 -3.22
C PRO A 208 19.71 15.60 -2.26
N ASN A 209 20.72 16.29 -2.78
CA ASN A 209 21.93 16.62 -2.04
C ASN A 209 21.79 17.84 -1.10
N ASP A 210 20.71 18.59 -1.28
CA ASP A 210 20.37 19.84 -0.60
C ASP A 210 19.31 19.66 0.51
N LEU A 211 18.90 18.42 0.79
CA LEU A 211 18.05 18.13 1.96
C LEU A 211 18.81 18.43 3.26
N SER A 212 18.06 18.79 4.30
CA SER A 212 18.64 19.04 5.62
C SER A 212 19.13 17.72 6.23
N ALA A 213 20.37 17.73 6.72
CA ALA A 213 20.92 16.62 7.49
C ALA A 213 20.12 16.39 8.77
N ASN A 214 20.16 15.15 9.29
CA ASN A 214 19.45 14.71 10.49
C ASN A 214 17.94 14.99 10.49
N THR A 215 17.32 15.11 9.32
CA THR A 215 15.89 15.46 9.17
C THR A 215 15.11 14.29 8.59
N ASN A 216 13.88 14.10 9.08
CA ASN A 216 12.95 13.10 8.54
C ASN A 216 12.29 13.65 7.28
N TYR A 217 12.21 12.82 6.25
CA TYR A 217 11.45 13.07 5.03
C TYR A 217 10.68 11.80 4.67
N TRP A 218 9.82 11.90 3.66
CA TRP A 218 9.03 10.79 3.15
C TRP A 218 9.33 10.62 1.66
N LEU A 219 9.88 9.46 1.30
CA LEU A 219 10.12 9.08 -0.08
C LEU A 219 8.81 8.56 -0.66
N GLY A 220 8.10 9.44 -1.35
CA GLY A 220 6.76 9.22 -1.86
C GLY A 220 6.72 8.70 -3.29
N VAL A 221 5.60 8.09 -3.63
CA VAL A 221 5.22 7.69 -4.98
C VAL A 221 3.78 8.12 -5.24
N ILE A 222 3.48 8.55 -6.47
CA ILE A 222 2.12 8.79 -6.95
C ILE A 222 1.94 8.02 -8.26
N VAL A 223 0.96 7.11 -8.32
CA VAL A 223 0.51 6.44 -9.55
C VAL A 223 -0.56 7.29 -10.24
N ASP A 224 -0.58 7.25 -11.57
CA ASP A 224 -1.33 8.21 -12.40
C ASP A 224 -1.03 9.67 -12.03
N GLU A 225 0.27 10.01 -11.95
CA GLU A 225 0.73 11.31 -11.42
C GLU A 225 0.21 12.54 -12.19
N ASP A 226 -0.20 12.36 -13.46
CA ASP A 226 -0.77 13.40 -14.32
C ASP A 226 -2.29 13.34 -14.43
N ASN A 227 -2.94 12.48 -13.63
CA ASN A 227 -4.39 12.32 -13.56
C ASN A 227 -4.99 12.06 -14.96
N SER A 228 -4.35 11.17 -15.71
CA SER A 228 -4.70 10.83 -17.09
C SER A 228 -5.74 9.71 -17.18
N ILE A 229 -5.83 8.89 -16.13
CA ILE A 229 -6.82 7.82 -16.00
C ILE A 229 -8.04 8.42 -15.29
N SER A 230 -9.23 8.24 -15.87
CA SER A 230 -10.46 8.70 -15.23
C SER A 230 -10.88 7.70 -14.15
N GLU A 231 -10.39 7.92 -12.93
CA GLU A 231 -10.57 6.97 -11.84
C GLU A 231 -11.84 7.21 -11.02
N ALA A 232 -12.46 6.12 -10.56
CA ALA A 232 -13.57 6.17 -9.60
C ALA A 232 -13.09 6.46 -8.17
N VAL A 233 -11.83 6.13 -7.90
CA VAL A 233 -11.18 6.21 -6.59
C VAL A 233 -9.76 6.71 -6.85
N GLY A 234 -9.43 7.93 -6.43
CA GLY A 234 -8.09 8.53 -6.63
C GLY A 234 -7.31 8.76 -5.34
N TRP A 235 -7.88 8.37 -4.18
CA TRP A 235 -7.25 8.61 -2.88
C TRP A 235 -6.18 7.57 -2.52
N ASN A 236 -6.17 6.45 -3.23
CA ASN A 236 -5.25 5.32 -3.09
C ASN A 236 -4.03 5.40 -4.03
N ASN A 237 -3.87 6.54 -4.70
CA ASN A 237 -2.85 6.73 -5.72
C ASN A 237 -1.49 7.09 -5.15
N ALA A 238 -1.34 7.20 -3.83
CA ALA A 238 -0.12 7.70 -3.23
C ALA A 238 0.28 6.93 -1.97
N ALA A 239 1.56 6.62 -1.87
CA ALA A 239 2.18 5.92 -0.74
C ALA A 239 3.59 6.46 -0.51
N TYR A 240 4.21 6.09 0.60
CA TYR A 240 5.56 6.56 0.94
C TYR A 240 6.37 5.52 1.71
N ILE A 241 7.67 5.81 1.85
CA ILE A 241 8.54 5.17 2.84
C ILE A 241 9.27 6.26 3.62
N PRO A 242 9.23 6.28 4.98
CA PRO A 242 9.96 7.26 5.76
C PRO A 242 11.48 7.13 5.59
N ILE A 243 12.19 8.24 5.52
CA ILE A 243 13.65 8.30 5.46
C ILE A 243 14.19 9.31 6.48
N ARG A 244 15.36 9.01 7.06
CA ARG A 244 16.14 9.98 7.83
C ARG A 244 17.40 10.30 7.04
N VAL A 245 17.48 11.53 6.53
CA VAL A 245 18.66 12.04 5.83
C VAL A 245 19.79 12.28 6.84
N GLN A 246 21.00 11.80 6.55
CA GLN A 246 22.22 12.04 7.32
C GLN A 246 23.09 13.13 6.67
#